data_AF-A0A524LIC4-F1
#
_entry.id   AF-A0A524LIC4-F1
#
_cell.length_a   1.000
_cell.length_b   1.000
_cell.length_c   1.000
_cell.angle_alpha   90.00
_cell.angle_beta   90.00
_cell.angle_gamma   90.00
#
_symmetry.space_group_name_H-M   'P 1'
#
loop_
_entity.id
_entity.type
_entity.pdbx_description
1 polymer ?
#
loop_
_entity_poly.entity_id
_entity_poly.type
_entity_poly.pdbx_seq_one_letter_code
_entity_poly.pdbx_strand_id
1 'polypeptide(L)'
;MKNILQYDKSKLTSNERSYIVDTVKHANKNGFAVHLIKKRSVVFGGEKSKVNGYLTDEGNVLATATAKPKKQWFYTFVHESCHMDQCIEQARVWKNLKINGRDVTDLVFAWLEGIVELNQDQFDNYAYRAAMIELDCEKRSVKKILHYDFEYDVLEYTQRANSYVYFYRMLRTTRKWYTIGREPYNVKEVWSQMPNHFRNDYKILPARYAKLYRQFCY
;
A
#
# COMPACT_ATOMS: atom_id res chain seq x y z
N MET A 1 0.42 -24.33 6.90
CA MET A 1 0.54 -23.17 5.99
C MET A 1 1.77 -23.35 5.12
N LYS A 2 1.65 -23.26 3.78
CA LYS A 2 2.79 -23.43 2.87
C LYS A 2 3.35 -22.07 2.47
N ASN A 3 4.52 -21.73 3.02
CA ASN A 3 5.26 -20.51 2.69
C ASN A 3 6.12 -20.70 1.43
N ILE A 4 6.35 -19.61 0.70
CA ILE A 4 7.29 -19.55 -0.43
C ILE A 4 8.27 -18.42 -0.13
N LEU A 5 9.56 -18.75 0.03
CA LEU A 5 10.58 -17.78 0.47
C LEU A 5 11.73 -17.73 -0.54
N GLN A 6 11.52 -16.99 -1.63
CA GLN A 6 12.48 -16.84 -2.73
C GLN A 6 13.01 -15.41 -2.77
N TYR A 7 14.14 -15.17 -2.11
CA TYR A 7 14.83 -13.89 -2.10
C TYR A 7 16.32 -14.08 -1.87
N ASP A 8 17.11 -13.09 -2.25
CA ASP A 8 18.55 -13.11 -2.06
C ASP A 8 18.92 -12.67 -0.64
N LYS A 9 19.19 -13.65 0.23
CA LYS A 9 19.53 -13.42 1.65
C LYS A 9 20.82 -12.62 1.84
N SER A 10 21.73 -12.64 0.87
CA SER A 10 23.02 -11.94 0.95
C SER A 10 22.87 -10.41 0.86
N LYS A 11 21.74 -9.95 0.30
CA LYS A 11 21.43 -8.52 0.14
C LYS A 11 20.70 -7.90 1.33
N LEU A 12 20.46 -8.67 2.39
CA LEU A 12 19.71 -8.23 3.56
C LEU A 12 20.64 -7.99 4.75
N THR A 13 20.28 -7.04 5.62
CA THR A 13 20.91 -6.89 6.93
C THR A 13 20.46 -8.00 7.89
N SER A 14 21.08 -8.11 9.06
CA SER A 14 20.63 -9.01 10.14
C SER A 14 19.20 -8.67 10.59
N ASN A 15 18.88 -7.39 10.69
CA ASN A 15 17.58 -6.92 11.16
C ASN A 15 16.49 -7.21 10.13
N GLU A 16 16.75 -7.00 8.84
CA GLU A 16 15.81 -7.33 7.77
C GLU A 16 15.54 -8.84 7.68
N ARG A 17 16.56 -9.68 7.90
CA ARG A 17 16.39 -11.14 7.98
C ARG A 17 15.52 -11.54 9.18
N SER A 18 15.79 -10.95 10.34
CA SER A 18 15.02 -11.24 11.57
C SER A 18 13.56 -10.82 11.39
N TYR A 19 13.32 -9.66 10.80
CA TYR A 19 11.99 -9.19 10.45
C TYR A 19 11.20 -10.16 9.57
N ILE A 20 11.82 -10.69 8.51
CA ILE A 20 11.15 -11.68 7.64
C ILE A 20 10.79 -12.93 8.46
N VAL A 21 11.71 -13.43 9.29
CA VAL A 21 11.46 -14.61 10.16
C VAL A 21 10.30 -14.35 11.11
N ASP A 22 10.28 -13.20 11.78
CA ASP A 22 9.25 -12.86 12.75
C ASP A 22 7.89 -12.62 12.09
N THR A 23 7.89 -11.99 10.91
CA THR A 23 6.67 -11.83 10.09
C THR A 23 6.13 -13.18 9.64
N VAL A 24 6.98 -14.11 9.19
CA VAL A 24 6.56 -15.47 8.81
C VAL A 24 5.99 -16.23 10.02
N LYS A 25 6.62 -16.13 11.19
CA LYS A 25 6.10 -16.73 12.43
C LYS A 25 4.74 -16.14 12.81
N HIS A 26 4.61 -14.82 12.77
CA HIS A 26 3.36 -14.12 13.08
C HIS A 26 2.24 -14.49 12.09
N ALA A 27 2.55 -14.51 10.80
CA ALA A 27 1.62 -14.93 9.75
C ALA A 27 1.13 -16.36 9.98
N ASN A 28 2.06 -17.32 10.14
CA ASN A 28 1.70 -18.73 10.35
C ASN A 28 0.85 -18.94 11.60
N LYS A 29 1.15 -18.23 12.70
CA LYS A 29 0.38 -18.29 13.95
C LYS A 29 -1.08 -17.86 13.76
N ASN A 30 -1.33 -16.92 12.84
CA ASN A 30 -2.65 -16.38 12.55
C ASN A 30 -3.27 -16.95 11.28
N GLY A 31 -2.74 -18.06 10.75
CA GLY A 31 -3.32 -18.73 9.58
C GLY A 31 -3.08 -18.00 8.25
N PHE A 32 -2.02 -17.18 8.14
CA PHE A 32 -1.54 -16.56 6.90
C PHE A 32 -0.29 -17.23 6.33
N ALA A 33 -0.21 -17.32 4.99
CA ALA A 33 0.98 -17.75 4.26
C ALA A 33 1.75 -16.55 3.76
N VAL A 34 3.09 -16.64 3.77
CA VAL A 34 3.98 -15.61 3.23
C VAL A 34 4.65 -16.13 1.97
N HIS A 35 4.43 -15.43 0.87
CA HIS A 35 4.91 -15.75 -0.47
C HIS A 35 5.82 -14.63 -1.01
N LEU A 36 7.11 -14.75 -0.72
CA LEU A 36 8.18 -13.97 -1.35
C LEU A 36 8.60 -14.68 -2.63
N ILE A 37 8.25 -14.14 -3.80
CA ILE A 37 8.37 -14.83 -5.09
C ILE A 37 9.43 -14.14 -5.95
N LYS A 38 10.41 -14.90 -6.47
CA LYS A 38 11.51 -14.38 -7.32
C LYS A 38 11.02 -14.08 -8.74
N LYS A 39 10.14 -13.10 -8.86
CA LYS A 39 9.61 -12.52 -10.10
C LYS A 39 9.57 -11.00 -9.99
N ARG A 40 9.40 -10.31 -11.13
CA ARG A 40 9.28 -8.83 -11.16
C ARG A 40 7.89 -8.32 -10.75
N SER A 41 6.89 -9.21 -10.69
CA SER A 41 5.55 -8.97 -10.19
C SER A 41 4.93 -10.29 -9.70
N VAL A 42 3.88 -10.19 -8.89
CA VAL A 42 3.00 -11.29 -8.49
C VAL A 42 1.63 -11.11 -9.14
N VAL A 43 0.92 -12.21 -9.34
CA VAL A 43 -0.41 -12.22 -9.95
C VAL A 43 -1.47 -12.13 -8.86
N PHE A 44 -2.39 -11.20 -9.00
CA PHE A 44 -3.56 -11.01 -8.15
C PHE A 44 -4.85 -11.21 -8.97
N GLY A 45 -5.89 -11.79 -8.37
CA GLY A 45 -7.20 -11.96 -9.01
C GLY A 45 -7.26 -12.95 -10.18
N GLY A 46 -6.50 -14.05 -10.14
CA GLY A 46 -6.60 -15.14 -11.14
C GLY A 46 -6.14 -14.75 -12.54
N GLU A 47 -4.93 -14.16 -12.66
CA GLU A 47 -4.25 -13.73 -13.90
C GLU A 47 -4.58 -12.31 -14.42
N LYS A 48 -5.53 -11.61 -13.81
CA LYS A 48 -5.99 -10.30 -14.31
C LYS A 48 -5.02 -9.14 -14.02
N SER A 49 -4.27 -9.19 -12.92
CA SER A 49 -3.44 -8.05 -12.50
C SER A 49 -2.04 -8.45 -12.04
N LYS A 50 -1.03 -7.72 -12.50
CA LYS A 50 0.38 -7.85 -12.08
C LYS A 50 0.71 -6.74 -11.10
N VAL A 51 0.98 -7.09 -9.84
CA VAL A 51 1.27 -6.15 -8.75
C VAL A 51 2.62 -6.42 -8.10
N ASN A 52 3.09 -5.49 -7.27
CA ASN A 52 4.36 -5.65 -6.54
C ASN A 52 4.20 -6.56 -5.32
N GLY A 53 3.05 -6.49 -4.67
CA GLY A 53 2.63 -7.30 -3.55
C GLY A 53 1.13 -7.17 -3.35
N TYR A 54 0.59 -8.02 -2.51
CA TYR A 54 -0.78 -7.94 -2.02
C TYR A 54 -0.93 -8.70 -0.71
N LEU A 55 -1.91 -8.28 0.08
CA LEU A 55 -2.56 -9.12 1.08
C LEU A 55 -3.97 -9.49 0.57
N THR A 56 -4.36 -10.74 0.77
CA THR A 56 -5.75 -11.19 0.60
C THR A 56 -6.22 -11.91 1.86
N ASP A 57 -7.41 -11.53 2.36
CA ASP A 57 -8.14 -12.27 3.39
C ASP A 57 -8.83 -13.50 2.79
N GLU A 58 -9.19 -13.45 1.51
CA GLU A 58 -9.55 -14.63 0.73
C GLU A 58 -8.31 -15.51 0.50
N GLY A 59 -8.22 -16.60 1.26
CA GLY A 59 -7.08 -17.54 1.21
C GLY A 59 -5.91 -17.20 2.14
N ASN A 60 -5.99 -16.08 2.88
CA ASN A 60 -5.01 -15.64 3.88
C ASN A 60 -3.56 -15.68 3.35
N VAL A 61 -3.27 -14.91 2.30
CA VAL A 61 -1.93 -14.86 1.68
C VAL A 61 -1.41 -13.44 1.67
N LEU A 62 -0.16 -13.28 2.12
CA LEU A 62 0.68 -12.13 1.85
C LEU A 62 1.67 -12.53 0.76
N ALA A 63 1.65 -11.84 -0.39
CA ALA A 63 2.59 -12.08 -1.48
C ALA A 63 3.42 -10.83 -1.82
N THR A 64 4.67 -11.01 -2.22
CA THR A 64 5.55 -9.92 -2.69
C THR A 64 6.55 -10.42 -3.74
N ALA A 65 6.72 -9.62 -4.80
CA ALA A 65 7.68 -9.85 -5.87
C ALA A 65 9.09 -9.38 -5.48
N THR A 66 10.08 -10.27 -5.49
CA THR A 66 11.43 -10.00 -4.95
C THR A 66 12.50 -9.77 -6.01
N ALA A 67 12.19 -9.91 -7.32
CA ALA A 67 13.16 -9.67 -8.40
C ALA A 67 13.27 -8.17 -8.78
N LYS A 68 13.22 -7.29 -7.78
CA LYS A 68 13.39 -5.82 -7.86
C LYS A 68 14.54 -5.39 -6.95
N PRO A 69 14.99 -4.12 -6.99
CA PRO A 69 15.97 -3.62 -6.01
C PRO A 69 15.51 -3.89 -4.57
N LYS A 70 16.46 -4.27 -3.68
CA LYS A 70 16.18 -4.65 -2.29
C LYS A 70 15.25 -3.66 -1.59
N LYS A 71 15.61 -2.37 -1.66
CA LYS A 71 14.86 -1.26 -1.09
C LYS A 71 13.37 -1.36 -1.48
N GLN A 72 13.08 -1.55 -2.77
CA GLN A 72 11.73 -1.53 -3.31
C GLN A 72 10.88 -2.73 -2.86
N TRP A 73 11.35 -3.96 -3.04
CA TRP A 73 10.53 -5.12 -2.68
C TRP A 73 10.41 -5.28 -1.17
N PHE A 74 11.44 -4.93 -0.41
CA PHE A 74 11.39 -5.05 1.04
C PHE A 74 10.40 -4.05 1.64
N TYR A 75 10.32 -2.82 1.12
CA TYR A 75 9.25 -1.89 1.50
C TYR A 75 7.86 -2.43 1.17
N THR A 76 7.69 -3.02 -0.02
CA THR A 76 6.42 -3.65 -0.39
C THR A 76 6.07 -4.75 0.62
N PHE A 77 7.02 -5.60 1.00
CA PHE A 77 6.80 -6.65 2.00
C PHE A 77 6.42 -6.08 3.38
N VAL A 78 7.11 -5.02 3.84
CA VAL A 78 6.76 -4.33 5.09
C VAL A 78 5.33 -3.79 5.01
N HIS A 79 4.96 -3.12 3.92
CA HIS A 79 3.63 -2.60 3.68
C HIS A 79 2.56 -3.71 3.71
N GLU A 80 2.70 -4.78 2.93
CA GLU A 80 1.70 -5.86 2.92
C GLU A 80 1.59 -6.55 4.29
N SER A 81 2.68 -6.63 5.06
CA SER A 81 2.62 -7.18 6.42
C SER A 81 1.90 -6.26 7.39
N CYS A 82 1.83 -4.95 7.14
CA CYS A 82 1.02 -4.03 7.93
C CYS A 82 -0.47 -4.17 7.60
N HIS A 83 -0.83 -4.43 6.34
CA HIS A 83 -2.18 -4.86 6.00
C HIS A 83 -2.54 -6.18 6.69
N MET A 84 -1.60 -7.13 6.76
CA MET A 84 -1.82 -8.37 7.51
C MET A 84 -2.16 -8.09 8.97
N ASP A 85 -1.40 -7.21 9.64
CA ASP A 85 -1.68 -6.82 11.02
C ASP A 85 -3.07 -6.19 11.15
N GLN A 86 -3.45 -5.30 10.23
CA GLN A 86 -4.79 -4.67 10.22
C GLN A 86 -5.90 -5.71 10.09
N CYS A 87 -5.71 -6.73 9.26
CA CYS A 87 -6.65 -7.83 9.09
C CYS A 87 -6.73 -8.71 10.35
N ILE A 88 -5.60 -9.14 10.90
CA ILE A 88 -5.53 -9.99 12.10
C ILE A 88 -6.17 -9.28 13.30
N GLU A 89 -5.85 -8.00 13.50
CA GLU A 89 -6.35 -7.19 14.60
C GLU A 89 -7.81 -6.75 14.41
N GLN A 90 -8.39 -6.96 13.22
CA GLN A 90 -9.70 -6.42 12.85
C GLN A 90 -9.75 -4.91 13.09
N ALA A 91 -8.68 -4.22 12.66
CA ALA A 91 -8.51 -2.79 12.86
C ALA A 91 -9.74 -2.03 12.33
N ARG A 92 -10.09 -0.92 12.96
CA ARG A 92 -11.28 -0.14 12.56
C ARG A 92 -11.24 0.25 11.09
N VAL A 93 -10.07 0.64 10.57
CA VAL A 93 -9.88 0.97 9.15
C VAL A 93 -10.12 -0.24 8.23
N TRP A 94 -9.72 -1.43 8.65
CA TRP A 94 -9.93 -2.70 7.92
C TRP A 94 -11.43 -3.01 7.81
N LYS A 95 -12.12 -3.02 8.94
CA LYS A 95 -13.57 -3.28 8.99
C LYS A 95 -14.39 -2.26 8.20
N ASN A 96 -13.91 -1.02 8.15
CA ASN A 96 -14.57 0.06 7.43
C ASN A 96 -14.44 -0.04 5.90
N LEU A 97 -13.62 -0.96 5.37
CA LEU A 97 -13.53 -1.18 3.93
C LEU A 97 -14.74 -1.89 3.34
N LYS A 98 -15.52 -2.64 4.12
CA LYS A 98 -16.70 -3.32 3.60
C LYS A 98 -17.95 -2.43 3.75
N ILE A 99 -18.64 -2.20 2.64
CA ILE A 99 -19.96 -1.54 2.60
C ILE A 99 -20.92 -2.45 1.84
N ASN A 100 -22.00 -2.87 2.51
CA ASN A 100 -22.97 -3.82 1.96
C ASN A 100 -22.31 -5.08 1.35
N GLY A 101 -21.30 -5.61 2.05
CA GLY A 101 -20.55 -6.80 1.63
C GLY A 101 -19.51 -6.57 0.52
N ARG A 102 -19.34 -5.34 0.00
CA ARG A 102 -18.38 -5.01 -1.06
C ARG A 102 -17.20 -4.21 -0.53
N ASP A 103 -16.01 -4.45 -1.09
CA ASP A 103 -14.82 -3.65 -0.80
C ASP A 103 -14.93 -2.25 -1.41
N VAL A 104 -14.68 -1.21 -0.62
CA VAL A 104 -14.68 0.18 -1.11
C VAL A 104 -13.59 0.42 -2.15
N THR A 105 -12.47 -0.30 -2.08
CA THR A 105 -11.37 -0.17 -3.03
C THR A 105 -11.80 -0.68 -4.40
N ASP A 106 -12.48 -1.83 -4.45
CA ASP A 106 -13.07 -2.38 -5.67
C ASP A 106 -14.14 -1.45 -6.25
N LEU A 107 -14.96 -0.83 -5.40
CA LEU A 107 -15.97 0.15 -5.84
C LEU A 107 -15.33 1.42 -6.42
N VAL A 108 -14.21 1.89 -5.86
CA VAL A 108 -13.45 3.01 -6.43
C VAL A 108 -12.86 2.62 -7.79
N PHE A 109 -12.26 1.43 -7.93
CA PHE A 109 -11.73 0.96 -9.21
C PHE A 109 -12.83 0.78 -10.26
N ALA A 110 -13.95 0.14 -9.91
CA ALA A 110 -15.09 -0.02 -10.81
C ALA A 110 -15.66 1.33 -11.27
N TRP A 111 -15.62 2.36 -10.40
CA TRP A 111 -16.02 3.71 -10.80
C TRP A 111 -15.02 4.34 -11.78
N LEU A 112 -13.71 4.20 -11.54
CA LEU A 112 -12.68 4.67 -12.49
C LEU A 112 -12.80 4.00 -13.86
N GLU A 113 -13.19 2.73 -13.90
CA GLU A 113 -13.40 1.95 -15.12
C GLU A 113 -14.74 2.22 -15.80
N GLY A 114 -15.64 3.00 -15.17
CA GLY A 114 -16.98 3.27 -15.70
C GLY A 114 -17.94 2.08 -15.60
N ILE A 115 -17.62 1.07 -14.78
CA ILE A 115 -18.46 -0.10 -14.51
C ILE A 115 -19.62 0.27 -13.57
N VAL A 116 -19.36 1.16 -12.62
CA VAL A 116 -20.37 1.70 -11.70
C VAL A 116 -20.32 3.22 -11.67
N GLU A 117 -21.47 3.85 -11.41
CA GLU A 117 -21.53 5.27 -11.10
C GLU A 117 -21.72 5.49 -9.60
N LEU A 118 -20.94 6.44 -9.06
CA LEU A 118 -21.00 6.88 -7.68
C LEU A 118 -21.35 8.37 -7.68
N ASN A 119 -22.28 8.78 -6.83
CA ASN A 119 -22.49 10.19 -6.57
C ASN A 119 -21.29 10.78 -5.79
N GLN A 120 -21.25 12.10 -5.66
CA GLN A 120 -20.12 12.80 -5.03
C GLN A 120 -19.85 12.33 -3.60
N ASP A 121 -20.90 12.18 -2.78
CA ASP A 121 -20.77 11.78 -1.38
C ASP A 121 -20.30 10.33 -1.24
N GLN A 122 -20.80 9.44 -2.11
CA GLN A 122 -20.37 8.04 -2.18
C GLN A 122 -18.89 7.97 -2.54
N PHE A 123 -18.47 8.65 -3.61
CA PHE A 123 -17.08 8.66 -4.02
C PHE A 123 -16.17 9.21 -2.92
N ASP A 124 -16.51 10.37 -2.34
CA ASP A 124 -15.70 10.99 -1.31
C ASP A 124 -15.59 10.15 -0.05
N ASN A 125 -16.65 9.43 0.32
CA ASN A 125 -16.62 8.48 1.43
C ASN A 125 -15.71 7.27 1.10
N TYR A 126 -15.86 6.67 -0.08
CA TYR A 126 -15.14 5.44 -0.44
C TYR A 126 -13.65 5.70 -0.65
N ALA A 127 -13.31 6.76 -1.40
CA ALA A 127 -11.93 7.20 -1.58
C ALA A 127 -11.27 7.58 -0.25
N TYR A 128 -12.03 8.17 0.70
CA TYR A 128 -11.50 8.43 2.03
C TYR A 128 -11.17 7.14 2.78
N ARG A 129 -12.08 6.17 2.78
CA ARG A 129 -11.88 4.89 3.48
C ARG A 129 -10.67 4.15 2.91
N ALA A 130 -10.54 4.09 1.58
CA ALA A 130 -9.37 3.56 0.92
C ALA A 130 -8.09 4.31 1.31
N ALA A 131 -8.10 5.65 1.33
CA ALA A 131 -6.94 6.42 1.82
C ALA A 131 -6.61 6.16 3.30
N MET A 132 -7.61 5.89 4.15
CA MET A 132 -7.40 5.69 5.59
C MET A 132 -6.84 4.32 5.95
N ILE A 133 -7.14 3.27 5.17
CA ILE A 133 -6.44 1.99 5.37
C ILE A 133 -4.95 2.12 5.04
N GLU A 134 -4.63 2.83 3.96
CA GLU A 134 -3.25 3.12 3.54
C GLU A 134 -2.54 3.95 4.60
N LEU A 135 -3.16 5.04 5.07
CA LEU A 135 -2.56 5.89 6.10
C LEU A 135 -2.23 5.13 7.39
N ASP A 136 -3.11 4.22 7.84
CA ASP A 136 -2.84 3.38 9.01
C ASP A 136 -1.73 2.36 8.72
N CYS A 137 -1.73 1.77 7.53
CA CYS A 137 -0.69 0.83 7.07
C CYS A 137 0.69 1.52 7.11
N GLU A 138 0.78 2.72 6.56
CA GLU A 138 2.02 3.48 6.48
C GLU A 138 2.55 3.93 7.85
N LYS A 139 1.65 4.28 8.78
CA LYS A 139 2.02 4.54 10.18
C LYS A 139 2.59 3.30 10.87
N ARG A 140 2.03 2.12 10.60
CA ARG A 140 2.55 0.84 11.12
C ARG A 140 3.91 0.51 10.48
N SER A 141 4.06 0.76 9.18
CA SER A 141 5.33 0.57 8.47
C SER A 141 6.43 1.43 9.06
N VAL A 142 6.18 2.72 9.35
CA VAL A 142 7.15 3.57 10.05
C VAL A 142 7.53 3.02 11.42
N LYS A 143 6.57 2.53 12.21
CA LYS A 143 6.88 1.88 13.50
C LYS A 143 7.78 0.66 13.33
N LYS A 144 7.54 -0.17 12.31
CA LYS A 144 8.38 -1.35 12.03
C LYS A 144 9.77 -0.96 11.52
N ILE A 145 9.86 0.04 10.65
CA ILE A 145 11.13 0.61 10.18
C ILE A 145 12.00 1.06 11.35
N LEU A 146 11.41 1.80 12.30
CA LEU A 146 12.11 2.26 13.50
C LEU A 146 12.43 1.13 14.47
N HIS A 147 11.50 0.21 14.70
CA HIS A 147 11.67 -0.88 15.68
C HIS A 147 12.79 -1.86 15.28
N TYR A 148 12.84 -2.23 14.00
CA TYR A 148 13.87 -3.12 13.48
C TYR A 148 15.11 -2.37 12.98
N ASP A 149 15.16 -1.04 13.07
CA ASP A 149 16.28 -0.23 12.58
C ASP A 149 16.68 -0.59 11.14
N PHE A 150 15.72 -0.48 10.23
CA PHE A 150 16.02 -0.66 8.82
C PHE A 150 16.72 0.60 8.27
N GLU A 151 17.67 0.43 7.35
CA GLU A 151 18.42 1.52 6.68
C GLU A 151 17.54 2.32 5.69
N TYR A 152 16.54 3.00 6.24
CA TYR A 152 15.52 3.75 5.51
C TYR A 152 15.36 5.14 6.12
N ASP A 153 15.38 6.16 5.25
CA ASP A 153 15.03 7.52 5.66
C ASP A 153 13.52 7.59 5.93
N VAL A 154 13.15 7.73 7.20
CA VAL A 154 11.76 7.79 7.66
C VAL A 154 11.05 9.06 7.19
N LEU A 155 11.78 10.17 7.02
CA LEU A 155 11.21 11.41 6.50
C LEU A 155 10.87 11.24 5.02
N GLU A 156 11.81 10.73 4.22
CA GLU A 156 11.58 10.40 2.81
C GLU A 156 10.42 9.40 2.67
N TYR A 157 10.42 8.35 3.48
CA TYR A 157 9.37 7.35 3.49
C TYR A 157 8.00 7.97 3.75
N THR A 158 7.90 8.80 4.80
CA THR A 158 6.64 9.45 5.19
C THR A 158 6.13 10.39 4.09
N GLN A 159 7.02 11.09 3.41
CA GLN A 159 6.68 11.94 2.28
C GLN A 159 6.13 11.14 1.09
N ARG A 160 6.76 10.01 0.75
CA ARG A 160 6.29 9.09 -0.29
C ARG A 160 4.94 8.46 0.06
N ALA A 161 4.76 8.03 1.31
CA ALA A 161 3.48 7.53 1.80
C ALA A 161 2.37 8.60 1.68
N ASN A 162 2.66 9.83 2.13
CA ASN A 162 1.72 10.95 2.03
C ASN A 162 1.34 11.29 0.60
N SER A 163 2.26 11.18 -0.36
CA SER A 163 1.94 11.45 -1.77
C SER A 163 0.93 10.46 -2.32
N TYR A 164 0.91 9.22 -1.83
CA TYR A 164 -0.08 8.23 -2.24
C TYR A 164 -1.41 8.37 -1.48
N VAL A 165 -1.39 8.64 -0.17
CA VAL A 165 -2.62 8.85 0.60
C VAL A 165 -3.42 10.05 0.07
N TYR A 166 -2.76 11.17 -0.25
CA TYR A 166 -3.43 12.32 -0.86
C TYR A 166 -3.92 12.06 -2.29
N PHE A 167 -3.29 11.15 -3.02
CA PHE A 167 -3.64 10.85 -4.41
C PHE A 167 -5.06 10.31 -4.56
N TYR A 168 -5.60 9.59 -3.56
CA TYR A 168 -7.00 9.14 -3.58
C TYR A 168 -8.01 10.29 -3.75
N ARG A 169 -7.69 11.50 -3.27
CA ARG A 169 -8.54 12.68 -3.49
C ARG A 169 -8.43 13.25 -4.90
N MET A 170 -7.31 13.03 -5.57
CA MET A 170 -7.10 13.47 -6.94
C MET A 170 -8.05 12.74 -7.91
N LEU A 171 -8.34 11.47 -7.62
CA LEU A 171 -9.21 10.60 -8.41
C LEU A 171 -10.61 11.18 -8.64
N ARG A 172 -11.15 11.96 -7.68
CA ARG A 172 -12.44 12.66 -7.83
C ARG A 172 -12.45 13.56 -9.06
N THR A 173 -11.32 14.21 -9.34
CA THR A 173 -11.22 15.23 -10.38
C THR A 173 -10.79 14.66 -11.73
N THR A 174 -9.98 13.61 -11.73
CA THR A 174 -9.41 13.05 -12.95
C THR A 174 -10.17 11.86 -13.48
N ARG A 175 -10.91 11.15 -12.60
CA ARG A 175 -11.50 9.83 -12.87
C ARG A 175 -10.51 8.88 -13.55
N LYS A 176 -9.23 9.01 -13.20
CA LYS A 176 -8.14 8.23 -13.77
C LYS A 176 -7.14 7.90 -12.69
N TRP A 177 -6.67 6.66 -12.69
CA TRP A 177 -5.43 6.34 -12.00
C TRP A 177 -4.25 7.08 -12.64
N TYR A 178 -3.11 7.14 -11.95
CA TYR A 178 -1.90 7.76 -12.51
C TYR A 178 -1.40 6.96 -13.74
N THR A 179 -0.57 7.60 -14.56
CA THR A 179 0.16 6.90 -15.63
C THR A 179 1.19 5.95 -15.02
N ILE A 180 1.27 4.71 -15.54
CA ILE A 180 2.23 3.70 -15.06
C ILE A 180 3.66 4.25 -15.11
N GLY A 181 4.42 4.09 -14.03
CA GLY A 181 5.76 4.67 -13.88
C GLY A 181 5.78 6.14 -13.41
N ARG A 182 4.61 6.77 -13.26
CA ARG A 182 4.43 8.11 -12.68
C ARG A 182 3.66 8.07 -11.36
N GLU A 183 3.86 6.99 -10.60
CA GLU A 183 3.24 6.83 -9.31
C GLU A 183 3.66 7.97 -8.37
N PRO A 184 2.74 8.58 -7.60
CA PRO A 184 3.06 9.68 -6.70
C PRO A 184 4.26 9.47 -5.79
N TYR A 185 4.47 8.23 -5.34
CA TYR A 185 5.57 7.85 -4.46
C TYR A 185 6.89 7.61 -5.22
N ASN A 186 6.87 7.54 -6.55
CA ASN A 186 8.04 7.42 -7.42
C ASN A 186 8.50 8.76 -7.98
N VAL A 187 7.62 9.76 -8.08
CA VAL A 187 7.93 11.06 -8.68
C VAL A 187 8.44 12.07 -7.64
N LYS A 188 9.73 12.40 -7.68
CA LYS A 188 10.41 13.24 -6.67
C LYS A 188 9.82 14.64 -6.55
N GLU A 189 9.44 15.23 -7.67
CA GLU A 189 8.78 16.54 -7.76
C GLU A 189 7.44 16.56 -7.03
N VAL A 190 6.81 15.40 -6.85
CA VAL A 190 5.55 15.23 -6.12
C VAL A 190 5.84 14.93 -4.64
N TRP A 191 6.50 13.79 -4.35
CA TRP A 191 6.61 13.35 -2.95
C TRP A 191 7.47 14.27 -2.09
N SER A 192 8.51 14.91 -2.63
CA SER A 192 9.37 15.80 -1.84
C SER A 192 8.65 17.05 -1.31
N GLN A 193 7.49 17.38 -1.87
CA GLN A 193 6.64 18.51 -1.46
C GLN A 193 5.58 18.11 -0.41
N MET A 194 5.47 16.81 -0.13
CA MET A 194 4.52 16.30 0.86
C MET A 194 5.05 16.54 2.28
N PRO A 195 4.16 16.60 3.28
CA PRO A 195 4.57 16.68 4.68
C PRO A 195 5.39 15.45 5.06
N ASN A 196 6.34 15.60 5.96
CA ASN A 196 7.16 14.50 6.50
C ASN A 196 6.58 13.91 7.80
N HIS A 197 5.29 14.16 8.07
CA HIS A 197 4.54 13.62 9.18
C HIS A 197 3.13 13.19 8.74
N PHE A 198 2.46 12.36 9.53
CA PHE A 198 1.10 11.88 9.22
C PHE A 198 -0.04 12.68 9.88
N ARG A 199 0.27 13.80 10.54
CA ARG A 199 -0.71 14.68 11.21
C ARG A 199 -1.29 15.70 10.22
N ASN A 200 -1.96 15.21 9.18
CA ASN A 200 -2.56 16.07 8.15
C ASN A 200 -4.07 15.82 8.04
N ASP A 201 -4.77 16.79 7.47
CA ASP A 201 -6.13 16.56 6.98
C ASP A 201 -6.08 15.97 5.57
N TYR A 202 -6.43 14.68 5.46
CA TYR A 202 -6.52 13.95 4.18
C TYR A 202 -7.93 13.99 3.58
N LYS A 203 -8.89 14.67 4.21
CA LYS A 203 -10.21 14.90 3.61
C LYS A 203 -10.15 15.92 2.49
N ILE A 204 -9.22 16.87 2.59
CA ILE A 204 -9.06 17.97 1.64
C ILE A 204 -7.76 17.74 0.88
N LEU A 205 -7.80 17.85 -0.45
CA LEU A 205 -6.60 17.90 -1.28
C LEU A 205 -6.15 19.36 -1.45
N PRO A 206 -5.00 19.78 -0.87
CA PRO A 206 -4.47 21.11 -1.10
C PRO A 206 -4.27 21.39 -2.60
N ALA A 207 -4.66 22.58 -3.06
CA ALA A 207 -4.56 22.97 -4.47
C ALA A 207 -3.14 22.82 -5.04
N ARG A 208 -2.12 23.07 -4.21
CA ARG A 208 -0.71 22.86 -4.57
C ARG A 208 -0.41 21.40 -4.92
N TYR A 209 -0.96 20.43 -4.19
CA TYR A 209 -0.74 19.00 -4.44
C TYR A 209 -1.52 18.55 -5.68
N ALA A 210 -2.75 19.04 -5.86
CA ALA A 210 -3.51 18.81 -7.09
C ALA A 210 -2.72 19.27 -8.35
N LYS A 211 -2.07 20.44 -8.29
CA LYS A 211 -1.22 20.94 -9.39
C LYS A 211 -0.04 20.00 -9.67
N LEU A 212 0.65 19.54 -8.62
CA LEU A 212 1.76 18.60 -8.76
C LEU A 212 1.31 17.29 -9.42
N TYR A 213 0.19 16.70 -8.98
CA TYR A 213 -0.33 15.48 -9.60
C TYR A 213 -0.66 15.67 -11.08
N ARG A 214 -1.35 16.76 -11.45
CA ARG A 214 -1.68 17.04 -12.87
C ARG A 214 -0.43 17.18 -13.74
N GLN A 215 0.62 17.79 -13.22
CA GLN A 215 1.83 18.06 -13.98
C GLN A 215 2.71 16.83 -14.14
N PHE A 216 2.74 15.95 -13.13
CA PHE A 216 3.79 14.93 -13.03
C PHE A 216 3.27 13.48 -12.97
N CYS A 217 2.01 13.26 -12.61
CA CYS A 217 1.42 11.91 -12.50
C CYS A 217 0.50 11.53 -13.66
N TYR A 218 0.05 12.51 -14.44
CA TYR A 218 -0.74 12.33 -15.66
C TYR A 218 0.09 12.75 -16.89
#